data_AF-G5GKL6-F1
#
_entry.id   AF-G5GKL6-F1
#
_cell.length_a   1.000
_cell.length_b   1.000
_cell.length_c   1.000
_cell.angle_alpha   90.00
_cell.angle_beta   90.00
_cell.angle_gamma   90.00
#
_symmetry.space_group_name_H-M   'P 1'
#
loop_
_entity.id
_entity.type
_entity.pdbx_description
1 polymer ?
#
loop_
_entity_poly.entity_id
_entity_poly.type
_entity_poly.pdbx_seq_one_letter_code
_entity_poly.pdbx_strand_id
1 'polypeptide(L)'
;MIDKILKDIKGLFKVQDKVKFLKQNIPYLAFFYIGNIFSHHVRAYIGGDIIDKIFQGILEINTMSFLPSLHPTDIIMGVVVAGLIKIIVYTKGKNAKKFRQGKEYGSARWGTKKDIEPYMDEKFQNNILLTQTERLTMNGRPANPKYARNKNVLVIGGSGSGKTRFYVKPNLMQMHSSYCVTDPKGTIVLECGKMLEDNGYEIKILNTINFKKSMKYNPFAYLRSEKDILKLVQTIIANTKGEGEKAGEDFWVKAEKLYYTALIGYIFYEAPREEKNFATLLDMIDASEVREDDETYMNPIDRLFEALEKKEPTHFAVKQYKKYKLAAGVIELRRTLNHYFSEICTS
;
A
#
# COMPACT_ATOMS: atom_id res chain seq x y z
N MET A 1 6.15 -37.17 22.43
CA MET A 1 7.10 -36.03 22.32
C MET A 1 8.36 -36.45 21.56
N ILE A 2 8.97 -37.58 21.92
CA ILE A 2 10.14 -38.18 21.25
C ILE A 2 9.86 -38.50 19.77
N ASP A 3 8.69 -39.05 19.42
CA ASP A 3 8.35 -39.34 18.01
C ASP A 3 8.19 -38.08 17.14
N LYS A 4 7.74 -36.98 17.74
CA LYS A 4 7.60 -35.69 17.04
C LYS A 4 8.98 -35.10 16.76
N ILE A 5 9.88 -35.17 17.74
CA ILE A 5 11.30 -34.79 17.61
C ILE A 5 12.02 -35.68 16.57
N LEU A 6 11.79 -36.99 16.58
CA LEU A 6 12.33 -37.91 15.57
C LEU A 6 11.82 -37.61 14.16
N LYS A 7 10.54 -37.24 14.03
CA LYS A 7 9.93 -36.86 12.74
C LYS A 7 10.46 -35.51 12.24
N ASP A 8 10.71 -34.56 13.13
CA ASP A 8 11.29 -33.25 12.82
C ASP A 8 12.78 -33.36 12.45
N ILE A 9 13.55 -34.23 13.13
CA ILE A 9 14.94 -34.56 12.77
C ILE A 9 14.99 -35.24 11.39
N LYS A 10 14.08 -36.19 11.11
CA LYS A 10 13.96 -36.82 9.77
C LYS A 10 13.54 -35.82 8.68
N GLY A 11 12.76 -34.80 9.03
CA GLY A 11 12.39 -33.70 8.14
C GLY A 11 13.55 -32.75 7.80
N LEU A 12 14.47 -32.53 8.75
CA LEU A 12 15.65 -31.68 8.58
C LEU A 12 16.65 -32.21 7.55
N PHE A 13 16.71 -33.54 7.39
CA PHE A 13 17.61 -34.22 6.44
C PHE A 13 16.96 -34.54 5.08
N LYS A 14 15.75 -34.05 4.80
CA LYS A 14 15.17 -34.14 3.44
C LYS A 14 15.89 -33.17 2.50
N VAL A 15 17.00 -33.65 1.95
CA VAL A 15 17.72 -32.99 0.86
C VAL A 15 16.85 -33.08 -0.41
N GLN A 16 16.08 -32.04 -0.70
CA GLN A 16 15.22 -31.95 -1.89
C GLN A 16 16.01 -32.06 -3.21
N ASP A 17 17.28 -31.63 -3.20
CA ASP A 17 18.14 -31.65 -4.38
C ASP A 17 19.56 -32.10 -3.99
N LYS A 18 19.83 -33.38 -4.22
CA LYS A 18 21.09 -34.05 -3.82
C LYS A 18 22.31 -33.45 -4.51
N VAL A 19 22.16 -32.98 -5.76
CA VAL A 19 23.26 -32.39 -6.54
C VAL A 19 23.62 -31.01 -5.99
N LYS A 20 22.62 -30.19 -5.67
CA LYS A 20 22.81 -28.87 -5.06
C LYS A 20 23.42 -28.98 -3.67
N PHE A 21 22.97 -29.94 -2.87
CA PHE A 21 23.53 -30.22 -1.55
C PHE A 21 24.99 -30.67 -1.65
N LEU A 22 25.32 -31.57 -2.58
CA LEU A 22 26.70 -32.02 -2.78
C LEU A 22 27.61 -30.84 -3.17
N LYS A 23 27.20 -30.04 -4.16
CA LYS A 23 27.94 -28.84 -4.59
C LYS A 23 28.17 -27.83 -3.47
N GLN A 24 27.18 -27.63 -2.59
CA GLN A 24 27.32 -26.73 -1.45
C GLN A 24 28.25 -27.27 -0.36
N ASN A 25 28.44 -28.59 -0.26
CA ASN A 25 29.24 -29.19 0.80
C ASN A 25 30.66 -29.62 0.37
N ILE A 26 30.93 -29.73 -0.94
CA ILE A 26 32.25 -30.06 -1.50
C ILE A 26 33.40 -29.20 -0.90
N PRO A 27 33.26 -27.87 -0.74
CA PRO A 27 34.33 -27.06 -0.15
C PRO A 27 34.67 -27.43 1.30
N TYR A 28 33.71 -27.98 2.06
CA TYR A 28 33.97 -28.41 3.44
C TYR A 28 34.75 -29.72 3.53
N LEU A 29 34.83 -30.50 2.44
CA LEU A 29 35.70 -31.67 2.36
C LEU A 29 37.18 -31.27 2.39
N ALA A 30 37.54 -30.11 1.85
CA ALA A 30 38.90 -29.59 1.94
C ALA A 30 39.27 -29.23 3.39
N PHE A 31 38.35 -28.62 4.14
CA PHE A 31 38.56 -28.32 5.56
C PHE A 31 38.56 -29.58 6.44
N PHE A 32 37.76 -30.59 6.07
CA PHE A 32 37.83 -31.92 6.68
C PHE A 32 39.20 -32.55 6.48
N TYR A 33 39.71 -32.52 5.25
CA TYR A 33 41.03 -33.04 4.90
C TYR A 33 42.15 -32.34 5.68
N ILE A 34 42.15 -31.01 5.73
CA ILE A 34 43.13 -30.22 6.49
C ILE A 34 43.07 -30.56 7.99
N GLY A 35 41.88 -30.65 8.57
CA GLY A 35 41.71 -31.02 9.98
C GLY A 35 42.19 -32.45 10.28
N ASN A 36 42.01 -33.37 9.32
CA ASN A 36 42.44 -34.76 9.45
C ASN A 36 43.98 -34.91 9.40
N ILE A 37 44.64 -34.30 8.41
CA ILE A 37 46.11 -34.36 8.30
C ILE A 37 46.80 -33.64 9.47
N PHE A 38 46.23 -32.53 9.95
CA PHE A 38 46.76 -31.83 11.11
C PHE A 38 46.60 -32.65 12.39
N SER A 39 45.45 -33.29 12.59
CA SER A 39 45.25 -34.21 13.72
C SER A 39 46.20 -35.41 13.69
N HIS A 40 46.43 -35.97 12.50
CA HIS A 40 47.37 -37.06 12.31
C HIS A 40 48.80 -36.66 12.69
N HIS A 41 49.21 -35.47 12.25
CA HIS A 41 50.51 -34.88 12.56
C HIS A 41 50.67 -34.61 14.06
N VAL A 42 49.67 -33.98 14.71
CA VAL A 42 49.68 -33.72 16.16
C VAL A 42 49.73 -35.02 16.98
N ARG A 43 49.09 -36.11 16.50
CA ARG A 43 49.15 -37.41 17.20
C ARG A 43 50.54 -38.06 17.13
N ALA A 44 51.35 -37.77 16.11
CA ALA A 44 52.67 -38.37 15.96
C ALA A 44 53.63 -37.99 17.12
N TYR A 45 53.34 -36.92 17.86
CA TYR A 45 54.12 -36.47 19.01
C TYR A 45 53.77 -37.21 20.30
N ILE A 46 54.78 -37.79 20.94
CA ILE A 46 54.68 -38.55 22.19
C ILE A 46 55.29 -37.74 23.33
N GLY A 47 54.54 -37.58 24.44
CA GLY A 47 54.91 -36.73 25.58
C GLY A 47 54.19 -35.37 25.60
N GLY A 48 54.06 -34.77 26.80
CA GLY A 48 53.35 -33.51 27.03
C GLY A 48 51.82 -33.61 26.99
N ASP A 49 51.15 -32.54 27.41
CA ASP A 49 49.70 -32.44 27.36
C ASP A 49 49.22 -32.10 25.93
N ILE A 50 47.91 -32.17 25.70
CA ILE A 50 47.32 -31.97 24.36
C ILE A 50 47.72 -30.61 23.74
N ILE A 51 47.87 -29.57 24.57
CA ILE A 51 48.25 -28.23 24.13
C ILE A 51 49.69 -28.21 23.63
N ASP A 52 50.60 -28.89 24.32
CA ASP A 52 52.02 -28.96 23.93
C ASP A 52 52.16 -29.67 22.58
N LYS A 53 51.41 -30.75 22.36
CA LYS A 53 51.39 -31.49 21.10
C LYS A 53 50.86 -30.65 19.93
N ILE A 54 49.82 -29.85 20.18
CA ILE A 54 49.29 -28.93 19.18
C ILE A 54 50.33 -27.85 18.85
N PHE A 55 50.99 -27.30 19.87
CA PHE A 55 52.01 -26.26 19.67
C PHE A 55 53.21 -26.80 18.89
N GLN A 56 53.70 -27.98 19.23
CA GLN A 56 54.76 -28.67 18.49
C GLN A 56 54.35 -28.98 17.04
N GLY A 57 53.13 -29.47 16.83
CA GLY A 57 52.60 -29.71 15.47
C GLY A 57 52.39 -28.44 14.63
N ILE A 58 52.34 -27.25 15.25
CA ILE A 58 52.34 -25.96 14.54
C ILE A 58 53.77 -25.53 14.20
N LEU A 59 54.71 -25.70 15.13
CA LEU A 59 56.12 -25.36 14.91
C LEU A 59 56.76 -26.21 13.81
N GLU A 60 56.37 -27.48 13.73
CA GLU A 60 56.89 -28.44 12.76
C GLU A 60 55.94 -28.69 11.58
N ILE A 61 55.09 -27.73 11.24
CA ILE A 61 54.10 -27.88 10.16
C ILE A 61 54.70 -28.30 8.80
N ASN A 62 55.98 -27.99 8.58
CA ASN A 62 56.73 -28.35 7.38
C ASN A 62 57.00 -29.87 7.24
N THR A 63 56.88 -30.64 8.33
CA THR A 63 57.08 -32.10 8.34
C THR A 63 55.75 -32.87 8.25
N MET A 64 54.64 -32.15 8.06
CA MET A 64 53.32 -32.75 7.92
C MET A 64 53.23 -33.67 6.71
N SER A 65 52.70 -34.88 6.93
CA SER A 65 52.35 -35.79 5.84
C SER A 65 51.04 -35.37 5.17
N PHE A 66 51.02 -35.40 3.84
CA PHE A 66 49.82 -35.10 3.04
C PHE A 66 48.91 -36.32 2.86
N LEU A 67 49.06 -37.36 3.68
CA LEU A 67 48.25 -38.56 3.59
C LEU A 67 47.19 -38.54 4.71
N PRO A 68 45.90 -38.71 4.38
CA PRO A 68 44.84 -38.71 5.37
C PRO A 68 44.92 -39.98 6.23
N SER A 69 44.66 -39.82 7.52
CA SER A 69 44.65 -40.90 8.50
C SER A 69 43.23 -41.40 8.74
N LEU A 70 43.08 -42.74 8.76
CA LEU A 70 41.81 -43.42 9.04
C LEU A 70 41.56 -43.65 10.54
N HIS A 71 42.40 -43.08 11.41
CA HIS A 71 42.22 -43.23 12.84
C HIS A 71 40.97 -42.46 13.33
N PRO A 72 40.16 -43.02 14.25
CA PRO A 72 38.89 -42.41 14.67
C PRO A 72 39.02 -40.96 15.17
N THR A 73 40.09 -40.65 15.90
CA THR A 73 40.33 -39.29 16.43
C THR A 73 40.53 -38.24 15.35
N ASP A 74 41.22 -38.59 14.25
CA ASP A 74 41.54 -37.65 13.18
C ASP A 74 40.35 -37.41 12.25
N ILE A 75 39.53 -38.46 12.07
CA ILE A 75 38.26 -38.35 11.37
C ILE A 75 37.33 -37.42 12.15
N ILE A 76 37.21 -37.61 13.48
CA ILE A 76 36.40 -36.74 14.34
C ILE A 76 36.91 -35.30 14.26
N MET A 77 38.22 -35.08 14.37
CA MET A 77 38.81 -33.74 14.28
C MET A 77 38.52 -33.08 12.92
N GLY A 78 38.66 -33.81 11.81
CA GLY A 78 38.28 -33.33 10.48
C GLY A 78 36.80 -32.91 10.39
N VAL A 79 35.87 -33.70 10.95
CA VAL A 79 34.44 -33.36 10.99
C VAL A 79 34.20 -32.10 11.81
N VAL A 80 34.85 -31.96 12.96
CA VAL A 80 34.72 -30.77 13.83
C VAL A 80 35.18 -29.51 13.11
N VAL A 81 36.37 -29.54 12.46
CA VAL A 81 36.90 -28.39 11.71
C VAL A 81 35.96 -27.99 10.56
N ALA A 82 35.50 -28.97 9.76
CA ALA A 82 34.55 -28.71 8.68
C ALA A 82 33.21 -28.14 9.19
N GLY A 83 32.71 -28.66 10.31
CA GLY A 83 31.50 -28.19 10.98
C GLY A 83 31.62 -26.74 11.47
N LEU A 84 32.75 -26.39 12.13
CA LEU A 84 33.02 -25.03 12.61
C LEU A 84 33.08 -24.03 11.46
N ILE A 85 33.81 -24.34 10.39
CA ILE A 85 33.88 -23.47 9.20
C ILE A 85 32.51 -23.27 8.57
N LYS A 86 31.71 -24.33 8.46
CA LYS A 86 30.33 -24.25 7.95
C LYS A 86 29.44 -23.37 8.83
N ILE A 87 29.58 -23.42 10.15
CA ILE A 87 28.87 -22.54 11.09
C ILE A 87 29.31 -21.07 10.90
N ILE A 88 30.61 -20.80 10.73
CA ILE A 88 31.13 -19.45 10.50
C ILE A 88 30.60 -18.88 9.17
N VAL A 89 30.64 -19.65 8.09
CA VAL A 89 30.12 -19.22 6.78
C VAL A 89 28.61 -18.99 6.84
N TYR A 90 27.87 -19.87 7.52
CA TYR A 90 26.43 -19.72 7.70
C TYR A 90 26.05 -18.47 8.49
N THR A 91 26.74 -18.20 9.61
CA THR A 91 26.49 -17.02 10.45
C THR A 91 26.87 -15.72 9.73
N LYS A 92 28.01 -15.69 9.01
CA LYS A 92 28.39 -14.54 8.18
C LYS A 92 27.44 -14.31 7.00
N GLY A 93 26.97 -15.39 6.35
CA GLY A 93 25.99 -15.30 5.27
C GLY A 93 24.63 -14.75 5.71
N LYS A 94 24.14 -15.17 6.89
CA LYS A 94 22.91 -14.62 7.48
C LYS A 94 23.05 -13.15 7.89
N ASN A 95 24.23 -12.73 8.31
CA ASN A 95 24.52 -11.36 8.74
C ASN A 95 25.14 -10.48 7.64
N ALA A 96 25.13 -10.94 6.38
CA ALA A 96 25.63 -10.18 5.25
C ALA A 96 24.71 -8.98 4.93
N LYS A 97 24.89 -7.90 5.68
CA LYS A 97 24.27 -6.60 5.36
C LYS A 97 24.77 -6.15 3.99
N LYS A 98 23.84 -5.73 3.13
CA LYS A 98 24.15 -5.21 1.79
C LYS A 98 24.67 -3.77 1.90
N PHE A 99 25.95 -3.62 2.19
CA PHE A 99 26.59 -2.31 2.21
C PHE A 99 26.96 -1.85 0.79
N ARG A 100 26.77 -0.57 0.50
CA ARG A 100 27.28 0.08 -0.72
C ARG A 100 28.53 0.86 -0.37
N GLN A 101 29.66 0.16 -0.31
CA GLN A 101 30.97 0.74 0.01
C GLN A 101 31.32 1.85 -1.00
N GLY A 102 31.81 2.99 -0.51
CA GLY A 102 32.17 4.18 -1.31
C GLY A 102 30.97 5.02 -1.76
N LYS A 103 29.77 4.79 -1.21
CA LYS A 103 28.52 5.52 -1.50
C LYS A 103 27.83 5.99 -0.22
N GLU A 104 28.60 6.20 0.84
CA GLU A 104 28.15 6.55 2.18
C GLU A 104 27.39 7.89 2.18
N TYR A 105 27.82 8.84 1.36
CA TYR A 105 27.19 10.16 1.19
C TYR A 105 26.13 10.22 0.08
N GLY A 106 25.69 9.05 -0.40
CA GLY A 106 24.77 8.93 -1.52
C GLY A 106 25.47 8.69 -2.85
N SER A 107 24.70 8.25 -3.84
CA SER A 107 25.18 7.99 -5.20
C SER A 107 24.32 8.68 -6.25
N ALA A 108 23.57 9.69 -5.82
CA ALA A 108 22.77 10.51 -6.70
C ALA A 108 23.72 11.33 -7.59
N ARG A 109 23.38 11.38 -8.87
CA ARG A 109 24.03 12.23 -9.86
C ARG A 109 22.97 12.79 -10.79
N TRP A 110 23.33 13.83 -11.53
CA TRP A 110 22.50 14.28 -12.64
C TRP A 110 22.29 13.14 -13.63
N GLY A 111 21.02 12.94 -14.00
CA GLY A 111 20.64 11.98 -15.02
C GLY A 111 21.06 12.47 -16.39
N THR A 112 21.29 11.53 -17.29
CA THR A 112 21.54 11.77 -18.72
C THR A 112 20.42 11.12 -19.53
N LYS A 113 20.30 11.49 -20.81
CA LYS A 113 19.31 10.89 -21.73
C LYS A 113 19.38 9.35 -21.77
N LYS A 114 20.58 8.77 -21.65
CA LYS A 114 20.78 7.31 -21.64
C LYS A 114 20.19 6.64 -20.40
N ASP A 115 20.09 7.36 -19.28
CA ASP A 115 19.56 6.82 -18.04
C ASP A 115 18.04 6.62 -18.10
N ILE A 116 17.33 7.50 -18.84
CA ILE A 116 15.87 7.45 -18.96
C ILE A 116 15.39 6.65 -20.19
N GLU A 117 16.23 6.52 -21.22
CA GLU A 117 15.90 5.86 -22.49
C GLU A 117 15.23 4.49 -22.34
N PRO A 118 15.65 3.58 -21.43
CA PRO A 118 14.98 2.28 -21.26
C PRO A 118 13.55 2.36 -20.69
N TYR A 119 13.16 3.53 -20.17
CA TYR A 119 11.85 3.81 -19.58
C TYR A 119 10.92 4.55 -20.54
N MET A 120 11.40 4.91 -21.73
CA MET A 120 10.62 5.62 -22.74
C MET A 120 9.96 4.63 -23.69
N ASP A 121 8.78 5.00 -24.17
CA ASP A 121 8.12 4.35 -25.30
C ASP A 121 8.69 4.88 -26.62
N GLU A 122 8.79 4.02 -27.62
CA GLU A 122 9.20 4.41 -28.98
C GLU A 122 8.21 5.41 -29.60
N LYS A 123 6.91 5.22 -29.35
CA LYS A 123 5.88 6.16 -29.79
C LYS A 123 5.84 7.34 -28.84
N PHE A 124 6.19 8.52 -29.35
CA PHE A 124 6.26 9.75 -28.56
C PHE A 124 4.98 9.99 -27.73
N GLN A 125 3.81 9.80 -28.35
CA GLN A 125 2.48 10.02 -27.77
C GLN A 125 2.18 9.11 -26.57
N ASN A 126 2.86 7.97 -26.45
CA ASN A 126 2.69 7.02 -25.37
C ASN A 126 3.57 7.34 -24.15
N ASN A 127 4.06 8.58 -24.03
CA ASN A 127 4.92 8.98 -22.94
C ASN A 127 4.35 10.17 -22.16
N ILE A 128 4.55 10.15 -20.84
CA ILE A 128 4.47 11.34 -19.99
C ILE A 128 5.68 12.22 -20.29
N LEU A 129 5.41 13.48 -20.59
CA LEU A 129 6.45 14.48 -20.82
C LEU A 129 6.92 15.03 -19.47
N LEU A 130 8.21 14.85 -19.15
CA LEU A 130 8.83 15.37 -17.92
C LEU A 130 9.70 16.59 -18.21
N THR A 131 10.55 16.48 -19.23
CA THR A 131 11.43 17.56 -19.72
C THR A 131 11.48 17.52 -21.24
N GLN A 132 12.39 18.29 -21.86
CA GLN A 132 12.65 18.23 -23.29
C GLN A 132 13.17 16.85 -23.74
N THR A 133 14.00 16.20 -22.92
CA THR A 133 14.71 14.96 -23.24
C THR A 133 14.21 13.74 -22.48
N GLU A 134 13.74 13.93 -21.24
CA GLU A 134 13.27 12.85 -20.36
C GLU A 134 11.76 12.66 -20.47
N ARG A 135 11.35 11.40 -20.65
CA ARG A 135 9.94 11.00 -20.73
C ARG A 135 9.74 9.65 -20.06
N LEU A 136 8.50 9.34 -19.69
CA LEU A 136 8.17 8.08 -19.04
C LEU A 136 7.05 7.37 -19.78
N THR A 137 7.25 6.11 -20.14
CA THR A 137 6.24 5.31 -20.84
C THR A 137 4.95 5.18 -20.05
N MET A 138 3.83 5.37 -20.74
CA MET A 138 2.49 5.09 -20.24
C MET A 138 2.13 3.61 -20.32
N ASN A 139 2.97 2.75 -20.89
CA ASN A 139 2.74 1.31 -20.92
C ASN A 139 2.89 0.70 -19.53
N GLY A 140 1.84 0.01 -19.06
CA GLY A 140 1.85 -0.66 -17.76
C GLY A 140 2.70 -1.93 -17.70
N ARG A 141 3.06 -2.47 -18.87
CA ARG A 141 3.83 -3.72 -19.02
C ARG A 141 4.91 -3.54 -20.09
N PRO A 142 6.03 -2.86 -19.78
CA PRO A 142 7.15 -2.78 -20.70
C PRO A 142 7.71 -4.18 -20.96
N ALA A 143 8.35 -4.37 -22.13
CA ALA A 143 8.93 -5.66 -22.54
C ALA A 143 9.90 -6.24 -21.50
N ASN A 144 10.62 -5.37 -20.79
CA ASN A 144 11.42 -5.73 -19.63
C ASN A 144 10.77 -5.20 -18.33
N PRO A 145 10.21 -6.06 -17.47
CA PRO A 145 9.57 -5.67 -16.22
C PRO A 145 10.45 -4.83 -15.27
N LYS A 146 11.77 -4.94 -15.38
CA LYS A 146 12.73 -4.12 -14.61
C LYS A 146 12.51 -2.61 -14.80
N TYR A 147 12.02 -2.21 -15.97
CA TYR A 147 11.80 -0.82 -16.33
C TYR A 147 10.36 -0.35 -16.09
N ALA A 148 9.49 -1.19 -15.52
CA ALA A 148 8.19 -0.73 -15.06
C ALA A 148 8.38 0.28 -13.92
N ARG A 149 7.75 1.46 -14.05
CA ARG A 149 7.80 2.53 -13.06
C ARG A 149 6.40 3.04 -12.74
N ASN A 150 6.28 3.63 -11.54
CA ASN A 150 5.09 4.36 -11.16
C ASN A 150 4.96 5.61 -12.05
N LYS A 151 3.73 5.92 -12.45
CA LYS A 151 3.38 7.01 -13.38
C LYS A 151 2.91 8.27 -12.64
N ASN A 152 2.81 8.21 -11.32
CA ASN A 152 2.49 9.38 -10.50
C ASN A 152 3.68 10.35 -10.53
N VAL A 153 3.42 11.59 -10.93
CA VAL A 153 4.43 12.65 -11.00
C VAL A 153 4.06 13.76 -10.03
N LEU A 154 5.00 14.13 -9.17
CA LEU A 154 4.89 15.28 -8.28
C LEU A 154 5.66 16.45 -8.90
N VAL A 155 4.94 17.52 -9.26
CA VAL A 155 5.54 18.74 -9.81
C VAL A 155 5.55 19.83 -8.75
N ILE A 156 6.73 20.17 -8.26
CA ILE A 156 6.93 21.21 -7.24
C ILE A 156 7.42 22.48 -7.92
N GLY A 157 6.77 23.61 -7.63
CA GLY A 157 7.20 24.92 -8.12
C GLY A 157 6.39 26.03 -7.47
N GLY A 158 7.01 27.19 -7.26
CA GLY A 158 6.35 28.37 -6.68
C GLY A 158 5.21 28.91 -7.54
N SER A 159 4.50 29.92 -7.04
CA SER A 159 3.55 30.68 -7.87
C SER A 159 4.30 31.30 -9.07
N GLY A 160 3.64 31.37 -10.24
CA GLY A 160 4.26 31.93 -11.46
C GLY A 160 5.31 31.05 -12.16
N SER A 161 5.77 29.94 -11.57
CA SER A 161 6.77 29.04 -12.17
C SER A 161 6.33 28.31 -13.45
N GLY A 162 5.08 28.48 -13.88
CA GLY A 162 4.58 27.94 -15.14
C GLY A 162 4.20 26.45 -15.10
N LYS A 163 3.92 25.86 -13.92
CA LYS A 163 3.46 24.45 -13.78
C LYS A 163 2.38 24.06 -14.80
N THR A 164 1.35 24.89 -14.95
CA THR A 164 0.27 24.66 -15.91
C THR A 164 0.77 24.72 -17.36
N ARG A 165 1.59 25.73 -17.69
CA ARG A 165 2.08 25.96 -19.05
C ARG A 165 3.09 24.90 -19.52
N PHE A 166 4.01 24.50 -18.64
CA PHE A 166 5.15 23.65 -19.02
C PHE A 166 4.92 22.16 -18.76
N TYR A 167 4.03 21.79 -17.84
CA TYR A 167 3.77 20.39 -17.55
C TYR A 167 2.35 19.95 -17.91
N VAL A 168 1.32 20.64 -17.38
CA VAL A 168 -0.08 20.22 -17.56
C VAL A 168 -0.51 20.31 -19.02
N LYS A 169 -0.37 21.49 -19.65
CA LYS A 169 -0.80 21.69 -21.05
C LYS A 169 -0.10 20.75 -22.02
N PRO A 170 1.24 20.59 -22.04
CA PRO A 170 1.88 19.67 -22.99
C PRO A 170 1.41 18.22 -22.84
N ASN A 171 1.17 17.75 -21.61
CA ASN A 171 0.65 16.41 -21.37
C ASN A 171 -0.84 16.25 -21.76
N LEU A 172 -1.66 17.31 -21.67
CA LEU A 172 -3.03 17.31 -22.21
C LEU A 172 -3.03 17.29 -23.74
N MET A 173 -2.13 18.07 -24.36
CA MET A 173 -1.97 18.14 -25.82
C MET A 173 -1.45 16.83 -26.44
N GLN A 174 -0.91 15.89 -25.63
CA GLN A 174 -0.61 14.54 -26.11
C GLN A 174 -1.88 13.76 -26.50
N MET A 175 -3.04 14.10 -25.93
CA MET A 175 -4.34 13.49 -26.26
C MET A 175 -4.31 11.95 -26.26
N HIS A 176 -3.60 11.38 -25.28
CA HIS A 176 -3.31 9.95 -25.27
C HIS A 176 -4.32 9.13 -24.43
N SER A 177 -5.08 9.77 -23.55
CA SER A 177 -6.00 9.10 -22.61
C SER A 177 -7.16 10.00 -22.20
N SER A 178 -8.11 9.46 -21.42
CA SER A 178 -9.14 10.25 -20.75
C SER A 178 -8.54 11.08 -19.61
N TYR A 179 -8.88 12.36 -19.56
CA TYR A 179 -8.34 13.28 -18.55
C TYR A 179 -9.41 13.67 -17.53
N CYS A 180 -9.02 13.69 -16.26
CA CYS A 180 -9.75 14.37 -15.18
C CYS A 180 -8.84 15.48 -14.66
N VAL A 181 -9.26 16.73 -14.82
CA VAL A 181 -8.43 17.91 -14.55
C VAL A 181 -9.11 18.80 -13.53
N THR A 182 -8.41 19.09 -12.44
CA THR A 182 -8.79 20.16 -11.52
C THR A 182 -8.29 21.49 -12.10
N ASP A 183 -9.22 22.39 -12.45
CA ASP A 183 -8.90 23.68 -13.06
C ASP A 183 -9.46 24.84 -12.22
N PRO A 184 -8.78 25.21 -11.10
CA PRO A 184 -9.28 26.25 -10.20
C PRO A 184 -9.46 27.62 -10.87
N LYS A 185 -8.74 27.89 -11.97
CA LYS A 185 -8.79 29.16 -12.70
C LYS A 185 -9.73 29.12 -13.91
N GLY A 186 -10.21 27.94 -14.31
CA GLY A 186 -11.02 27.75 -15.52
C GLY A 186 -10.28 28.04 -16.83
N THR A 187 -8.95 28.19 -16.80
CA THR A 187 -8.16 28.59 -17.99
C THR A 187 -7.87 27.41 -18.90
N ILE A 188 -7.73 26.19 -18.37
CA ILE A 188 -7.30 25.03 -19.13
C ILE A 188 -8.32 24.67 -20.19
N VAL A 189 -9.61 24.66 -19.85
CA VAL A 189 -10.67 24.37 -20.82
C VAL A 189 -10.79 25.44 -21.89
N LEU A 190 -10.54 26.71 -21.57
CA LEU A 190 -10.55 27.80 -22.55
C LEU A 190 -9.38 27.70 -23.53
N GLU A 191 -8.22 27.28 -23.05
CA GLU A 191 -6.98 27.27 -23.84
C GLU A 191 -6.76 25.94 -24.60
N CYS A 192 -7.23 24.82 -24.06
CA CYS A 192 -7.03 23.49 -24.63
C CYS A 192 -8.33 22.79 -25.03
N GLY A 193 -9.50 23.27 -24.59
CA GLY A 193 -10.77 22.58 -24.81
C GLY A 193 -11.12 22.44 -26.29
N LYS A 194 -10.94 23.48 -27.10
CA LYS A 194 -11.26 23.40 -28.53
C LYS A 194 -10.44 22.33 -29.25
N MET A 195 -9.15 22.25 -28.95
CA MET A 195 -8.25 21.22 -29.47
C MET A 195 -8.70 19.80 -29.07
N LEU A 196 -9.12 19.61 -27.82
CA LEU A 196 -9.61 18.32 -27.35
C LEU A 196 -10.92 17.94 -28.07
N GLU A 197 -11.87 18.87 -28.16
CA GLU A 197 -13.15 18.68 -28.87
C GLU A 197 -12.92 18.29 -30.34
N ASP A 198 -12.05 19.02 -31.04
CA ASP A 198 -11.73 18.77 -32.45
C ASP A 198 -11.05 17.40 -32.67
N ASN A 199 -10.46 16.82 -31.62
CA ASN A 199 -9.87 15.47 -31.64
C ASN A 199 -10.80 14.40 -31.02
N GLY A 200 -12.11 14.69 -30.91
CA GLY A 200 -13.13 13.70 -30.53
C GLY A 200 -13.31 13.49 -29.03
N TYR A 201 -12.76 14.37 -28.19
CA TYR A 201 -13.02 14.30 -26.75
C TYR A 201 -14.40 14.84 -26.39
N GLU A 202 -15.15 14.08 -25.59
CA GLU A 202 -16.35 14.58 -24.90
C GLU A 202 -15.90 15.34 -23.64
N ILE A 203 -16.07 16.66 -23.65
CA ILE A 203 -15.65 17.52 -22.53
C ILE A 203 -16.80 17.67 -21.54
N LYS A 204 -16.59 17.23 -20.30
CA LYS A 204 -17.54 17.40 -19.19
C LYS A 204 -16.98 18.35 -18.15
N ILE A 205 -17.78 19.33 -17.74
CA ILE A 205 -17.37 20.39 -16.82
C ILE A 205 -18.27 20.37 -15.60
N LEU A 206 -17.69 20.15 -14.42
CA LEU A 206 -18.35 20.36 -13.13
C LEU A 206 -17.76 21.64 -12.51
N ASN A 207 -18.52 22.72 -12.53
CA ASN A 207 -18.15 24.03 -12.00
C ASN A 207 -18.92 24.30 -10.71
N THR A 208 -18.21 24.22 -9.59
CA THR A 208 -18.76 24.43 -8.24
C THR A 208 -18.85 25.91 -7.83
N ILE A 209 -18.36 26.83 -8.66
CA ILE A 209 -18.43 28.29 -8.42
C ILE A 209 -19.62 28.88 -9.17
N ASN A 210 -19.76 28.57 -10.45
CA ASN A 210 -20.85 29.07 -11.29
C ASN A 210 -21.65 27.91 -11.89
N PHE A 211 -22.72 27.55 -11.19
CA PHE A 211 -23.61 26.46 -11.60
C PHE A 211 -24.30 26.69 -12.96
N LYS A 212 -24.47 27.94 -13.42
CA LYS A 212 -25.01 28.21 -14.77
C LYS A 212 -24.07 27.74 -15.88
N LYS A 213 -22.76 27.64 -15.60
CA LYS A 213 -21.72 27.14 -16.51
C LYS A 213 -21.24 25.73 -16.13
N SER A 214 -22.03 25.01 -15.34
CA SER A 214 -21.71 23.65 -14.90
C SER A 214 -22.65 22.65 -15.53
N MET A 215 -22.13 21.46 -15.84
CA MET A 215 -22.97 20.28 -15.91
C MET A 215 -23.49 19.93 -14.50
N LYS A 216 -24.59 19.19 -14.46
CA LYS A 216 -25.20 18.73 -13.21
C LYS A 216 -24.63 17.37 -12.83
N TYR A 217 -24.41 17.16 -11.54
CA TYR A 217 -23.97 15.90 -10.97
C TYR A 217 -24.92 15.46 -9.87
N ASN A 218 -25.40 14.23 -9.95
CA ASN A 218 -26.18 13.60 -8.90
C ASN A 218 -25.53 12.24 -8.55
N PRO A 219 -24.94 12.07 -7.35
CA PRO A 219 -24.27 10.83 -6.99
C PRO A 219 -25.22 9.63 -6.89
N PHE A 220 -26.50 9.84 -6.58
CA PHE A 220 -27.50 8.77 -6.52
C PHE A 220 -27.67 8.06 -7.87
N ALA A 221 -27.44 8.76 -8.99
CA ALA A 221 -27.47 8.16 -10.33
C ALA A 221 -26.37 7.10 -10.54
N TYR A 222 -25.34 7.08 -9.69
CA TYR A 222 -24.18 6.18 -9.76
C TYR A 222 -24.19 5.10 -8.68
N LEU A 223 -25.15 5.11 -7.76
CA LEU A 223 -25.30 4.06 -6.75
C LEU A 223 -25.83 2.78 -7.42
N ARG A 224 -25.17 1.65 -7.15
CA ARG A 224 -25.57 0.32 -7.65
C ARG A 224 -25.67 -0.74 -6.56
N SER A 225 -25.07 -0.47 -5.40
CA SER A 225 -24.97 -1.43 -4.31
C SER A 225 -24.85 -0.73 -2.96
N GLU A 226 -25.08 -1.48 -1.87
CA GLU A 226 -24.84 -1.01 -0.49
C GLU A 226 -23.39 -0.52 -0.30
N LYS A 227 -22.43 -1.14 -0.98
CA LYS A 227 -21.03 -0.73 -0.95
C LYS A 227 -20.84 0.68 -1.50
N ASP A 228 -21.59 1.08 -2.52
CA ASP A 228 -21.51 2.42 -3.10
C ASP A 228 -22.16 3.47 -2.19
N ILE A 229 -23.22 3.10 -1.46
CA ILE A 229 -23.80 3.96 -0.41
C ILE A 229 -22.74 4.25 0.64
N LEU A 230 -22.05 3.22 1.15
CA LEU A 230 -20.99 3.39 2.14
C LEU A 230 -19.83 4.26 1.63
N LYS A 231 -19.46 4.14 0.34
CA LYS A 231 -18.44 5.02 -0.28
C LYS A 231 -18.93 6.46 -0.36
N LEU A 232 -20.18 6.70 -0.74
CA LEU A 232 -20.75 8.05 -0.82
C LEU A 232 -20.77 8.71 0.55
N VAL A 233 -21.27 8.00 1.57
CA VAL A 233 -21.25 8.47 2.97
C VAL A 233 -19.83 8.80 3.42
N GLN A 234 -18.87 7.90 3.18
CA GLN A 234 -17.47 8.17 3.53
C GLN A 234 -16.92 9.39 2.81
N THR A 235 -17.29 9.60 1.54
CA THR A 235 -16.87 10.76 0.75
C THR A 235 -17.44 12.05 1.34
N ILE A 236 -18.73 12.07 1.70
CA ILE A 236 -19.36 13.24 2.34
C ILE A 236 -18.63 13.59 3.64
N ILE A 237 -18.55 12.62 4.56
CA ILE A 237 -17.90 12.80 5.88
C ILE A 237 -16.43 13.21 5.76
N ALA A 238 -15.69 12.67 4.80
CA ALA A 238 -14.28 13.02 4.61
C ALA A 238 -14.08 14.46 4.13
N ASN A 239 -15.07 15.04 3.43
CA ASN A 239 -14.99 16.38 2.87
C ASN A 239 -15.71 17.45 3.72
N THR A 240 -16.49 17.05 4.73
CA THR A 240 -17.14 17.97 5.69
C THR A 240 -16.40 18.09 7.02
N LYS A 241 -15.35 17.29 7.25
CA LYS A 241 -14.47 17.46 8.40
C LYS A 241 -13.63 18.73 8.24
N GLY A 242 -13.77 19.67 9.18
CA GLY A 242 -12.95 20.88 9.22
C GLY A 242 -11.45 20.56 9.37
N GLU A 243 -10.59 21.46 8.86
CA GLU A 243 -9.14 21.37 9.03
C GLU A 243 -8.77 21.68 10.49
N GLY A 244 -8.60 20.65 11.32
CA GLY A 244 -8.20 20.80 12.72
C GLY A 244 -8.09 19.46 13.46
N GLU A 245 -7.01 19.30 14.22
CA GLU A 245 -6.72 18.10 15.01
C GLU A 245 -7.80 17.83 16.08
N LYS A 246 -8.57 16.75 15.87
CA LYS A 246 -9.01 15.74 16.87
C LYS A 246 -9.80 14.61 16.20
N ALA A 247 -9.29 14.06 15.11
CA ALA A 247 -9.92 12.93 14.43
C ALA A 247 -9.35 11.59 14.95
N GLY A 248 -9.57 11.30 16.23
CA GLY A 248 -9.79 9.91 16.61
C GLY A 248 -11.04 9.38 15.88
N GLU A 249 -11.32 8.09 15.91
CA GLU A 249 -12.62 7.57 15.50
C GLU A 249 -13.70 8.08 16.47
N ASP A 250 -14.05 9.36 16.33
CA ASP A 250 -14.92 10.02 17.25
C ASP A 250 -16.29 9.36 17.18
N PHE A 251 -16.89 9.17 18.34
CA PHE A 251 -18.18 8.53 18.47
C PHE A 251 -19.23 9.21 17.56
N TRP A 252 -19.13 10.54 17.43
CA TRP A 252 -19.92 11.37 16.54
C TRP A 252 -19.81 10.94 15.06
N VAL A 253 -18.60 10.66 14.58
CA VAL A 253 -18.36 10.23 13.18
C VAL A 253 -18.98 8.85 12.91
N LYS A 254 -19.01 7.97 13.92
CA LYS A 254 -19.66 6.64 13.79
C LYS A 254 -21.17 6.78 13.69
N ALA A 255 -21.78 7.64 14.52
CA ALA A 255 -23.22 7.85 14.48
C ALA A 255 -23.65 8.59 13.20
N GLU A 256 -22.93 9.63 12.79
CA GLU A 256 -23.13 10.34 11.52
C GLU A 256 -23.09 9.36 10.33
N LYS A 257 -22.07 8.48 10.30
CA LYS A 257 -21.95 7.46 9.27
C LYS A 257 -23.15 6.52 9.25
N LEU A 258 -23.60 6.02 10.40
CA LEU A 258 -24.76 5.14 10.47
C LEU A 258 -26.03 5.85 10.00
N TYR A 259 -26.20 7.11 10.40
CA TYR A 259 -27.34 7.93 10.06
C TYR A 259 -27.41 8.21 8.55
N TYR A 260 -26.35 8.75 7.96
CA TYR A 260 -26.31 8.99 6.50
C TYR A 260 -26.44 7.71 5.70
N THR A 261 -25.87 6.60 6.16
CA THR A 261 -26.05 5.30 5.49
C THR A 261 -27.52 4.87 5.52
N ALA A 262 -28.22 5.12 6.63
CA ALA A 262 -29.65 4.83 6.73
C ALA A 262 -30.48 5.71 5.78
N LEU A 263 -30.29 7.04 5.81
CA LEU A 263 -31.05 7.96 4.96
C LEU A 263 -30.80 7.73 3.48
N ILE A 264 -29.53 7.66 3.06
CA ILE A 264 -29.17 7.41 1.66
C ILE A 264 -29.65 6.02 1.23
N GLY A 265 -29.60 5.04 2.12
CA GLY A 265 -30.20 3.72 1.90
C GLY A 265 -31.70 3.80 1.66
N TYR A 266 -32.42 4.54 2.50
CA TYR A 266 -33.87 4.75 2.33
C TYR A 266 -34.17 5.39 0.97
N ILE A 267 -33.52 6.50 0.65
CA ILE A 267 -33.71 7.21 -0.63
C ILE A 267 -33.38 6.29 -1.82
N PHE A 268 -32.30 5.53 -1.74
CA PHE A 268 -31.88 4.67 -2.83
C PHE A 268 -32.86 3.53 -3.12
N TYR A 269 -33.43 2.90 -2.08
CA TYR A 269 -34.30 1.73 -2.22
C TYR A 269 -35.79 2.10 -2.35
N GLU A 270 -36.29 3.03 -1.54
CA GLU A 270 -37.74 3.30 -1.43
C GLU A 270 -38.21 4.56 -2.17
N ALA A 271 -37.37 5.61 -2.29
CA ALA A 271 -37.82 6.86 -2.90
C ALA A 271 -38.02 6.72 -4.43
N PRO A 272 -38.93 7.50 -5.04
CA PRO A 272 -39.07 7.55 -6.49
C PRO A 272 -37.84 8.20 -7.14
N ARG A 273 -37.64 7.97 -8.44
CA ARG A 273 -36.37 8.31 -9.14
C ARG A 273 -36.02 9.80 -9.07
N GLU A 274 -37.03 10.65 -9.13
CA GLU A 274 -36.96 12.11 -9.05
C GLU A 274 -36.47 12.61 -7.68
N GLU A 275 -36.78 11.88 -6.61
CA GLU A 275 -36.38 12.19 -5.22
C GLU A 275 -35.03 11.54 -4.84
N LYS A 276 -34.41 10.77 -5.74
CA LYS A 276 -33.07 10.21 -5.51
C LYS A 276 -32.00 11.27 -5.74
N ASN A 277 -31.93 12.26 -4.86
CA ASN A 277 -31.02 13.40 -4.99
C ASN A 277 -30.63 13.97 -3.61
N PHE A 278 -29.70 14.94 -3.60
CA PHE A 278 -29.24 15.55 -2.37
C PHE A 278 -30.26 16.46 -1.69
N ALA A 279 -31.17 17.09 -2.42
CA ALA A 279 -32.20 17.93 -1.81
C ALA A 279 -33.08 17.08 -0.88
N THR A 280 -33.53 15.91 -1.32
CA THR A 280 -34.29 14.98 -0.48
C THR A 280 -33.47 14.50 0.73
N LEU A 281 -32.17 14.28 0.59
CA LEU A 281 -31.32 13.94 1.73
C LEU A 281 -31.28 15.08 2.76
N LEU A 282 -31.19 16.33 2.30
CA LEU A 282 -31.21 17.52 3.16
C LEU A 282 -32.57 17.67 3.85
N ASP A 283 -33.66 17.57 3.10
CA ASP A 283 -35.02 17.63 3.63
C ASP A 283 -35.25 16.56 4.72
N MET A 284 -34.71 15.35 4.52
CA MET A 284 -34.79 14.29 5.52
C MET A 284 -33.96 14.60 6.78
N ILE A 285 -32.80 15.23 6.64
CA ILE A 285 -31.98 15.64 7.77
C ILE A 285 -32.70 16.74 8.56
N ASP A 286 -33.24 17.75 7.88
CA ASP A 286 -33.97 18.86 8.48
C ASP A 286 -35.25 18.40 9.20
N ALA A 287 -35.94 17.41 8.64
CA ALA A 287 -37.10 16.77 9.25
C ALA A 287 -36.77 15.90 10.47
N SER A 288 -35.49 15.67 10.78
CA SER A 288 -35.05 14.85 11.91
C SER A 288 -34.93 15.64 13.22
N GLU A 289 -35.93 16.47 13.50
CA GLU A 289 -36.04 17.26 14.73
C GLU A 289 -36.00 16.39 15.99
N VAL A 290 -35.42 16.92 17.06
CA VAL A 290 -35.31 16.27 18.35
C VAL A 290 -35.76 17.24 19.42
N ARG A 291 -36.67 16.77 20.27
CA ARG A 291 -37.19 17.54 21.40
C ARG A 291 -36.55 17.01 22.68
N GLU A 292 -35.95 17.89 23.46
CA GLU A 292 -35.25 17.53 24.71
C GLU A 292 -36.24 17.16 25.83
N ASP A 293 -37.45 17.73 25.80
CA ASP A 293 -38.45 17.58 26.85
C ASP A 293 -39.39 16.37 26.66
N ASP A 294 -39.28 15.65 25.54
CA ASP A 294 -40.12 14.51 25.21
C ASP A 294 -39.32 13.41 24.51
N GLU A 295 -38.78 12.48 25.29
CA GLU A 295 -38.05 11.31 24.80
C GLU A 295 -38.92 10.37 23.95
N THR A 296 -40.24 10.47 24.05
CA THR A 296 -41.20 9.67 23.27
C THR A 296 -41.57 10.31 21.94
N TYR A 297 -41.12 11.55 21.70
CA TYR A 297 -41.39 12.24 20.46
C TYR A 297 -40.77 11.53 19.25
N MET A 298 -41.63 11.12 18.32
CA MET A 298 -41.24 10.55 17.04
C MET A 298 -41.35 11.59 15.94
N ASN A 299 -40.20 12.01 15.42
CA ASN A 299 -40.12 12.90 14.27
C ASN A 299 -40.56 12.17 12.97
N PRO A 300 -40.79 12.91 11.87
CA PRO A 300 -41.18 12.32 10.59
C PRO A 300 -40.27 11.18 10.11
N ILE A 301 -38.96 11.26 10.35
CA ILE A 301 -37.99 10.23 9.96
C ILE A 301 -38.12 8.98 10.84
N ASP A 302 -38.28 9.14 12.15
CA ASP A 302 -38.53 8.03 13.07
C ASP A 302 -39.77 7.22 12.62
N ARG A 303 -40.87 7.91 12.26
CA ARG A 303 -42.10 7.28 11.75
C ARG A 303 -41.89 6.60 10.39
N LEU A 304 -41.09 7.20 9.51
CA LEU A 304 -40.78 6.67 8.18
C LEU A 304 -40.03 5.33 8.28
N PHE A 305 -39.03 5.25 9.16
CA PHE A 305 -38.28 4.03 9.39
C PHE A 305 -39.09 2.98 10.16
N GLU A 306 -39.97 3.38 11.07
CA GLU A 306 -40.89 2.45 11.74
C GLU A 306 -41.87 1.80 10.74
N ALA A 307 -42.44 2.59 9.81
CA ALA A 307 -43.31 2.07 8.77
C ALA A 307 -42.56 1.12 7.83
N LEU A 308 -41.34 1.46 7.43
CA LEU A 308 -40.49 0.59 6.61
C LEU A 308 -40.12 -0.69 7.36
N GLU A 309 -39.82 -0.61 8.64
CA GLU A 309 -39.52 -1.78 9.48
C GLU A 309 -40.71 -2.74 9.58
N LYS A 310 -41.93 -2.22 9.76
CA LYS A 310 -43.15 -3.05 9.78
C LYS A 310 -43.35 -3.80 8.47
N LYS A 311 -43.00 -3.19 7.34
CA LYS A 311 -43.08 -3.79 6.01
C LYS A 311 -41.94 -4.78 5.74
N GLU A 312 -40.70 -4.40 6.04
CA GLU A 312 -39.51 -5.20 5.78
C GLU A 312 -38.46 -5.04 6.91
N PRO A 313 -38.52 -5.86 7.97
CA PRO A 313 -37.62 -5.76 9.12
C PRO A 313 -36.14 -5.97 8.78
N THR A 314 -35.85 -6.69 7.69
CA THR A 314 -34.49 -7.02 7.25
C THR A 314 -33.88 -6.00 6.30
N HIS A 315 -34.60 -4.93 5.98
CA HIS A 315 -34.18 -3.91 5.01
C HIS A 315 -32.85 -3.25 5.44
N PHE A 316 -31.96 -2.99 4.48
CA PHE A 316 -30.63 -2.42 4.74
C PHE A 316 -30.71 -1.10 5.52
N ALA A 317 -31.55 -0.16 5.06
CA ALA A 317 -31.69 1.15 5.68
C ALA A 317 -32.19 1.05 7.14
N VAL A 318 -33.17 0.18 7.42
CA VAL A 318 -33.73 -0.07 8.76
C VAL A 318 -32.65 -0.58 9.71
N LYS A 319 -31.83 -1.55 9.27
CA LYS A 319 -30.72 -2.08 10.07
C LYS A 319 -29.72 -0.99 10.47
N GLN A 320 -29.39 -0.07 9.57
CA GLN A 320 -28.48 1.03 9.88
C GLN A 320 -29.13 2.06 10.80
N TYR A 321 -30.41 2.37 10.59
CA TYR A 321 -31.16 3.31 11.42
C TYR A 321 -31.28 2.82 12.87
N LYS A 322 -31.59 1.53 13.08
CA LYS A 322 -31.59 0.92 14.42
C LYS A 322 -30.24 1.02 15.11
N LYS A 323 -29.15 0.71 14.39
CA LYS A 323 -27.79 0.86 14.92
C LYS A 323 -27.48 2.31 15.27
N TYR A 324 -27.93 3.26 14.45
CA TYR A 324 -27.84 4.68 14.75
C TYR A 324 -28.60 5.03 16.03
N LYS A 325 -29.88 4.63 16.18
CA LYS A 325 -30.67 4.92 17.39
C LYS A 325 -30.07 4.30 18.66
N LEU A 326 -29.50 3.10 18.56
CA LEU A 326 -28.77 2.46 19.66
C LEU A 326 -27.48 3.21 20.02
N ALA A 327 -26.76 3.73 19.02
CA ALA A 327 -25.58 4.55 19.25
C ALA A 327 -25.95 5.96 19.75
N ALA A 328 -27.05 6.54 19.27
CA ALA A 328 -27.49 7.91 19.55
C ALA A 328 -28.24 8.05 20.89
N GLY A 329 -28.38 6.97 21.69
CA GLY A 329 -29.02 6.99 23.02
C GLY A 329 -28.32 7.87 24.08
N VAL A 330 -27.36 8.70 23.67
CA VAL A 330 -26.83 9.82 24.43
C VAL A 330 -27.35 11.09 23.75
N ILE A 331 -28.33 11.74 24.39
CA ILE A 331 -29.13 12.90 23.94
C ILE A 331 -28.28 14.01 23.26
N GLU A 332 -27.01 14.12 23.64
CA GLU A 332 -26.01 15.06 23.13
C GLU A 332 -25.69 14.91 21.61
N LEU A 333 -25.98 13.74 21.00
CA LEU A 333 -25.69 13.42 19.58
C LEU A 333 -26.62 14.04 18.56
N ARG A 334 -27.87 14.22 18.95
CA ARG A 334 -28.89 14.84 18.13
C ARG A 334 -28.66 16.36 18.02
N ARG A 335 -28.04 16.96 19.05
CA ARG A 335 -27.74 18.41 19.14
C ARG A 335 -26.62 18.86 18.20
N THR A 336 -25.54 18.08 18.07
CA THR A 336 -24.34 18.50 17.33
C THR A 336 -24.49 18.32 15.81
N LEU A 337 -25.21 17.29 15.35
CA LEU A 337 -25.37 17.02 13.92
C LEU A 337 -26.20 18.09 13.19
N ASN A 338 -27.28 18.59 13.81
CA ASN A 338 -28.07 19.69 13.23
C ASN A 338 -27.28 21.02 13.23
N HIS A 339 -26.48 21.29 14.26
CA HIS A 339 -25.68 22.52 14.34
C HIS A 339 -24.55 22.54 13.30
N TYR A 340 -23.77 21.45 13.19
CA TYR A 340 -22.65 21.36 12.25
C TYR A 340 -23.11 21.43 10.79
N PHE A 341 -24.27 20.86 10.47
CA PHE A 341 -24.75 20.81 9.10
C PHE A 341 -25.28 22.17 8.60
N SER A 342 -25.97 22.92 9.46
CA SER A 342 -26.51 24.23 9.09
C SER A 342 -25.40 25.27 8.85
N GLU A 343 -24.32 25.25 9.66
CA GLU A 343 -23.20 26.20 9.51
C GLU A 343 -22.33 25.91 8.26
N ILE A 344 -22.16 24.65 7.90
CA ILE A 344 -21.29 24.25 6.77
C ILE A 344 -21.99 24.41 5.41
N CYS A 345 -23.32 24.36 5.35
CA CYS A 345 -24.08 24.49 4.09
C CYS A 345 -24.62 25.91 3.82
N THR A 346 -24.53 26.82 4.78
CA THR A 346 -24.93 28.24 4.62
C THR A 346 -23.74 29.20 4.54
N SER A 347 -22.51 28.70 4.66
CA SER A 347 -21.27 29.41 4.32
C SER A 347 -20.75 29.00 2.95
#